data_AF-D0W3J9-F1
#
_entry.id   AF-D0W3J9-F1
#
_cell.length_a   1.000
_cell.length_b   1.000
_cell.length_c   1.000
_cell.angle_alpha   90.00
_cell.angle_beta   90.00
_cell.angle_gamma   90.00
#
_symmetry.space_group_name_H-M   'P 1'
#
loop_
_entity.id
_entity.type
_entity.pdbx_description
1 polymer ?
#
loop_
_entity_poly.entity_id
_entity_poly.type
_entity_poly.pdbx_seq_one_letter_code
_entity_poly.pdbx_strand_id
1 'polypeptide(L)'
;MAFITQYNFNRIVVNIDNPMIKKGLKMENRDERLYPHQTIDWFSELEATRLFLCKLLIDQNTAHPLFDKMVREHWLHIYVPSDNYLYAVKPKAPSYHIEELCPGLNSNFCDFKLPVGFRETYGIRGVERFRQWLNTPDADVQTPFDVLKRDPERFKIKCEARWPGKEQKLNWNVHTEEKNNSGIRNTDTVKDVRQYIENLMTGYKDWLQSLNPLQRAAVTALKRHSWQKDLSFKGLDTEQLSELMKHFRQEFKNRIVTALLTYYYKTAEEAGKTDVDAAVLESIGFKRCKNTCCHA
;
A
#
# COMPACT_ATOMS: atom_id res chain seq x y z
N MET A 1 9.01 17.10 11.55
CA MET A 1 7.63 16.72 11.19
C MET A 1 7.66 16.02 9.85
N ALA A 2 7.04 14.85 9.73
CA ALA A 2 7.01 14.12 8.47
C ALA A 2 5.60 13.59 8.20
N PHE A 3 5.07 13.95 7.05
CA PHE A 3 3.79 13.52 6.52
C PHE A 3 3.98 12.37 5.53
N ILE A 4 3.07 11.40 5.58
CA ILE A 4 3.09 10.20 4.75
C ILE A 4 1.69 10.00 4.17
N THR A 5 1.60 9.71 2.89
CA THR A 5 0.32 9.37 2.26
C THR A 5 -0.22 8.06 2.81
N GLN A 6 -1.55 7.88 2.86
CA GLN A 6 -2.15 6.60 3.27
C GLN A 6 -1.62 5.42 2.42
N TYR A 7 -1.43 5.65 1.13
CA TYR A 7 -0.85 4.66 0.21
C TYR A 7 0.56 4.24 0.62
N ASN A 8 1.41 5.20 0.95
CA ASN A 8 2.77 4.94 1.39
C ASN A 8 2.82 4.29 2.78
N PHE A 9 1.91 4.70 3.67
CA PHE A 9 1.80 4.10 5.00
C PHE A 9 1.43 2.62 4.93
N ASN A 10 0.56 2.24 4.00
CA ASN A 10 0.21 0.84 3.74
C ASN A 10 1.41 -0.03 3.29
N ARG A 11 2.54 0.56 2.88
CA ARG A 11 3.76 -0.17 2.49
C ARG A 11 4.68 -0.48 3.66
N ILE A 12 4.40 0.02 4.85
CA ILE A 12 5.08 -0.40 6.08
C ILE A 12 4.68 -1.84 6.36
N VAL A 13 5.65 -2.73 6.52
CA VAL A 13 5.46 -4.15 6.79
C VAL A 13 6.39 -4.60 7.90
N VAL A 14 6.05 -5.74 8.51
CA VAL A 14 6.93 -6.38 9.51
C VAL A 14 8.14 -7.01 8.82
N ASN A 15 9.31 -6.89 9.46
CA ASN A 15 10.53 -7.55 9.01
C ASN A 15 10.51 -9.04 9.39
N ILE A 16 10.12 -9.90 8.45
CA ILE A 16 10.02 -11.35 8.67
C ILE A 16 11.38 -12.06 8.79
N ASP A 17 12.47 -11.40 8.38
CA ASP A 17 13.82 -11.92 8.53
C ASP A 17 14.33 -11.74 9.96
N ASN A 18 13.73 -10.81 10.73
CA ASN A 18 14.01 -10.68 12.15
C ASN A 18 13.40 -11.87 12.93
N PRO A 19 14.21 -12.68 13.65
CA PRO A 19 13.73 -13.86 14.37
C PRO A 19 12.62 -13.58 15.40
N MET A 20 12.65 -12.39 16.03
CA MET A 20 11.65 -11.99 17.03
C MET A 20 10.29 -11.68 16.40
N ILE A 21 10.29 -11.27 15.13
CA ILE A 21 9.08 -10.81 14.41
C ILE A 21 8.58 -11.84 13.40
N LYS A 22 9.42 -12.79 12.97
CA LYS A 22 9.09 -13.83 11.98
C LYS A 22 7.76 -14.56 12.24
N LYS A 23 7.39 -14.75 13.51
CA LYS A 23 6.14 -15.41 13.93
C LYS A 23 5.06 -14.45 14.45
N GLY A 24 5.34 -13.15 14.47
CA GLY A 24 4.55 -12.13 15.15
C GLY A 24 4.87 -12.02 16.65
N LEU A 25 4.56 -10.86 17.22
CA LEU A 25 4.65 -10.61 18.65
C LEU A 25 3.45 -11.26 19.34
N LYS A 26 3.72 -12.10 20.35
CA LYS A 26 2.67 -12.59 21.25
C LYS A 26 2.20 -11.41 22.11
N MET A 27 0.94 -11.03 21.95
CA MET A 27 0.31 -9.95 22.70
C MET A 27 -0.90 -10.49 23.45
N GLU A 28 -0.94 -10.29 24.77
CA GLU A 28 -2.16 -10.55 25.55
C GLU A 28 -3.25 -9.56 25.17
N ASN A 29 -4.49 -10.04 25.02
CA ASN A 29 -5.64 -9.23 24.60
C ASN A 29 -5.33 -8.43 23.31
N ARG A 30 -4.70 -9.13 22.36
CA ARG A 30 -4.17 -8.53 21.13
C ARG A 30 -5.25 -7.82 20.34
N ASP A 31 -6.40 -8.46 20.16
CA ASP A 31 -7.45 -7.96 19.28
C ASP A 31 -8.09 -6.69 19.90
N GLU A 32 -8.15 -6.61 21.24
CA GLU A 32 -8.55 -5.41 21.99
C GLU A 32 -7.50 -4.29 21.91
N ARG A 33 -6.21 -4.62 21.84
CA ARG A 33 -5.12 -3.63 21.71
C ARG A 33 -5.10 -2.93 20.36
N LEU A 34 -5.60 -3.59 19.31
CA LEU A 34 -5.68 -3.01 17.97
C LEU A 34 -6.74 -1.92 17.93
N TYR A 35 -7.96 -2.21 18.41
CA TYR A 35 -9.07 -1.25 18.36
C TYR A 35 -9.83 -1.22 19.69
N PRO A 36 -9.88 -0.06 20.38
CA PRO A 36 -10.38 -0.01 21.76
C PRO A 36 -11.91 -0.15 21.87
N HIS A 37 -12.66 0.03 20.78
CA HIS A 37 -14.13 0.07 20.83
C HIS A 37 -14.79 -1.29 20.61
N GLN A 38 -14.10 -2.26 19.98
CA GLN A 38 -14.59 -3.62 19.77
C GLN A 38 -13.46 -4.57 19.32
N THR A 39 -13.60 -5.85 19.64
CA THR A 39 -12.68 -6.91 19.20
C THR A 39 -12.79 -7.17 17.70
N ILE A 40 -11.66 -7.18 17.00
CA ILE A 40 -11.55 -7.55 15.58
C ILE A 40 -10.59 -8.73 15.45
N ASP A 41 -11.15 -9.94 15.46
CA ASP A 41 -10.41 -11.21 15.52
C ASP A 41 -10.00 -11.75 14.14
N TRP A 42 -9.83 -10.87 13.16
CA TRP A 42 -9.64 -11.20 11.73
C TRP A 42 -8.18 -11.38 11.34
N PHE A 43 -7.25 -10.97 12.20
CA PHE A 43 -5.84 -10.84 11.86
C PHE A 43 -5.02 -12.05 12.34
N SER A 44 -4.12 -12.51 11.49
CA SER A 44 -3.00 -13.37 11.89
C SER A 44 -2.05 -12.64 12.84
N GLU A 45 -1.16 -13.37 13.50
CA GLU A 45 -0.15 -12.78 14.40
C GLU A 45 0.70 -11.71 13.71
N LEU A 46 1.12 -11.95 12.46
CA LEU A 46 1.93 -10.99 11.71
C LEU A 46 1.14 -9.73 11.34
N GLU A 47 -0.11 -9.88 10.92
CA GLU A 47 -0.98 -8.74 10.58
C GLU A 47 -1.27 -7.88 11.81
N ALA A 48 -1.59 -8.51 12.94
CA ALA A 48 -1.82 -7.83 14.19
C ALA A 48 -0.54 -7.14 14.70
N THR A 49 0.61 -7.83 14.60
CA THR A 49 1.92 -7.24 14.93
C THR A 49 2.19 -6.01 14.09
N ARG A 50 1.97 -6.08 12.77
CA ARG A 50 2.11 -4.93 11.87
C ARG A 50 1.23 -3.77 12.31
N LEU A 51 -0.06 -4.01 12.52
CA LEU A 51 -1.02 -2.96 12.92
C LEU A 51 -0.63 -2.33 14.26
N PHE A 52 -0.20 -3.14 15.23
CA PHE A 52 0.22 -2.66 16.53
C PHE A 52 1.51 -1.82 16.47
N LEU A 53 2.51 -2.27 15.71
CA LEU A 53 3.74 -1.50 15.52
C LEU A 53 3.49 -0.21 14.71
N CYS A 54 2.60 -0.24 13.70
CA CYS A 54 2.16 0.97 13.01
C CYS A 54 1.47 1.96 13.95
N LYS A 55 0.63 1.47 14.88
CA LYS A 55 0.02 2.31 15.93
C LYS A 55 1.07 2.94 16.83
N LEU A 56 2.05 2.18 17.32
CA LEU A 56 3.15 2.72 18.12
C LEU A 56 4.00 3.76 17.36
N LEU A 57 4.22 3.54 16.05
CA LEU A 57 4.93 4.46 15.18
C LEU A 57 4.18 5.78 15.02
N ILE A 58 2.87 5.73 14.78
CA ILE A 58 2.02 6.91 14.61
C ILE A 58 1.85 7.66 15.94
N ASP A 59 1.52 6.95 17.02
CA ASP A 59 1.25 7.55 18.32
C ASP A 59 2.51 8.14 18.97
N GLN A 60 3.69 7.89 18.37
CA GLN A 60 5.01 8.28 18.86
C GLN A 60 5.16 8.07 20.36
N ASN A 61 4.65 6.94 20.85
CA ASN A 61 4.76 6.63 22.26
C ASN A 61 6.18 6.14 22.53
N THR A 62 7.15 7.06 22.54
CA THR A 62 8.57 6.82 22.82
C THR A 62 8.76 6.25 24.22
N ALA A 63 7.85 6.55 25.14
CA ALA A 63 7.79 5.94 26.46
C ALA A 63 7.35 4.45 26.41
N HIS A 64 6.77 3.98 25.32
CA HIS A 64 6.41 2.58 25.18
C HIS A 64 7.68 1.72 25.08
N PRO A 65 7.85 0.69 25.93
CA PRO A 65 9.10 -0.09 26.01
C PRO A 65 9.56 -0.74 24.69
N LEU A 66 8.63 -0.94 23.76
CA LEU A 66 8.92 -1.52 22.45
C LEU A 66 9.35 -0.50 21.39
N PHE A 67 9.15 0.81 21.58
CA PHE A 67 9.41 1.80 20.53
C PHE A 67 10.89 1.82 20.13
N ASP A 68 11.79 2.02 21.08
CA ASP A 68 13.24 2.01 20.82
C ASP A 68 13.72 0.68 20.25
N LYS A 69 13.14 -0.42 20.74
CA LYS A 69 13.50 -1.77 20.27
C LYS A 69 13.07 -1.97 18.82
N MET A 70 11.84 -1.57 18.49
CA MET A 70 11.28 -1.61 17.14
C MET A 70 12.15 -0.85 16.14
N VAL A 71 12.60 0.35 16.51
CA VAL A 71 13.45 1.20 15.66
C VAL A 71 14.86 0.62 15.53
N ARG A 72 15.56 0.32 16.64
CA ARG A 72 16.95 -0.17 16.63
C ARG A 72 17.10 -1.53 15.94
N GLU A 73 16.15 -2.43 16.15
CA GLU A 73 16.19 -3.79 15.60
C GLU A 73 15.46 -3.91 14.25
N HIS A 74 15.01 -2.79 13.67
CA HIS A 74 14.38 -2.73 12.35
C HIS A 74 13.21 -3.72 12.22
N TRP A 75 12.32 -3.73 13.21
CA TRP A 75 11.15 -4.62 13.25
C TRP A 75 10.11 -4.26 12.17
N LEU A 76 10.13 -3.01 11.72
CA LEU A 76 9.39 -2.53 10.56
C LEU A 76 10.37 -2.22 9.43
N HIS A 77 9.92 -2.48 8.21
CA HIS A 77 10.59 -2.00 7.01
C HIS A 77 9.56 -1.61 5.95
N ILE A 78 10.05 -0.92 4.94
CA ILE A 78 9.27 -0.50 3.80
C ILE A 78 9.33 -1.54 2.70
N TYR A 79 8.16 -2.04 2.30
CA TYR A 79 8.05 -2.93 1.16
C TYR A 79 8.22 -2.15 -0.15
N VAL A 80 9.22 -2.54 -0.94
CA VAL A 80 9.41 -2.09 -2.33
C VAL A 80 9.18 -3.27 -3.26
N PRO A 81 8.13 -3.26 -4.09
CA PRO A 81 7.89 -4.33 -5.05
C PRO A 81 9.09 -4.51 -5.98
N SER A 82 9.43 -5.77 -6.27
CA SER A 82 10.41 -6.08 -7.30
C SER A 82 9.95 -5.58 -8.67
N ASP A 83 10.89 -5.12 -9.49
CA ASP A 83 10.59 -4.63 -10.83
C ASP A 83 10.28 -5.79 -11.78
N ASN A 84 9.05 -5.82 -12.29
CA ASN A 84 8.63 -6.81 -13.28
C ASN A 84 8.87 -6.36 -14.73
N TYR A 85 9.38 -5.13 -14.92
CA TYR A 85 9.67 -4.50 -16.22
C TYR A 85 8.44 -4.36 -17.13
N LEU A 86 7.23 -4.38 -16.57
CA LEU A 86 5.99 -4.18 -17.32
C LEU A 86 5.50 -2.73 -17.30
N TYR A 87 6.10 -1.87 -16.47
CA TYR A 87 5.66 -0.50 -16.24
C TYR A 87 6.72 0.53 -16.63
N ALA A 88 6.25 1.70 -17.06
CA ALA A 88 7.08 2.82 -17.43
C ALA A 88 7.81 3.45 -16.24
N VAL A 89 7.21 3.43 -15.04
CA VAL A 89 7.89 3.88 -13.83
C VAL A 89 8.43 2.70 -13.04
N LYS A 90 9.70 2.78 -12.63
CA LYS A 90 10.32 1.77 -11.76
C LYS A 90 9.67 1.83 -10.36
N PRO A 91 9.44 0.68 -9.68
CA PRO A 91 9.09 0.69 -8.27
C PRO A 91 10.13 1.46 -7.45
N LYS A 92 9.66 2.37 -6.58
CA LYS A 92 10.51 3.22 -5.74
C LYS A 92 10.12 3.06 -4.27
N ALA A 93 11.07 3.33 -3.39
CA ALA A 93 10.76 3.56 -1.99
C ALA A 93 9.73 4.71 -1.87
N PRO A 94 8.71 4.56 -1.01
CA PRO A 94 7.77 5.62 -0.70
C PRO A 94 8.50 6.81 -0.10
N SER A 95 7.91 7.99 -0.28
CA SER A 95 8.45 9.23 0.26
C SER A 95 7.65 9.73 1.46
N TYR A 96 8.36 10.37 2.39
CA TYR A 96 7.76 11.23 3.40
C TYR A 96 7.97 12.70 3.04
N HIS A 97 7.14 13.58 3.55
CA HIS A 97 7.07 14.99 3.19
C HIS A 97 7.22 15.85 4.45
N ILE A 98 7.96 16.95 4.38
CA ILE A 98 8.06 17.88 5.53
C ILE A 98 6.89 18.87 5.53
N GLU A 99 6.40 19.23 4.34
CA GLU A 99 5.34 20.22 4.15
C GLU A 99 3.98 19.55 3.89
N GLU A 100 2.95 19.93 4.67
CA GLU A 100 1.58 19.43 4.53
C GLU A 100 1.00 19.74 3.14
N LEU A 101 1.36 20.90 2.60
CA LEU A 101 0.90 21.41 1.31
C LEU A 101 1.77 20.95 0.14
N CYS A 102 2.71 20.02 0.34
CA CYS A 102 3.55 19.52 -0.74
C CYS A 102 2.68 18.99 -1.90
N PRO A 103 2.89 19.42 -3.15
CA PRO A 103 2.10 18.94 -4.29
C PRO A 103 2.16 17.41 -4.44
N GLY A 104 3.34 16.83 -4.24
CA GLY A 104 3.55 15.37 -4.35
C GLY A 104 2.79 14.53 -3.31
N LEU A 105 2.37 15.14 -2.21
CA LEU A 105 1.61 14.53 -1.13
C LEU A 105 0.10 14.60 -1.39
N ASN A 106 -0.31 15.62 -2.15
CA ASN A 106 -1.68 15.88 -2.54
C ASN A 106 -1.97 15.46 -4.00
N SER A 107 -1.04 14.74 -4.63
CA SER A 107 -1.17 14.24 -6.00
C SER A 107 -1.21 12.72 -6.05
N ASN A 108 -2.09 12.18 -6.90
CA ASN A 108 -2.04 10.78 -7.27
C ASN A 108 -0.81 10.47 -8.12
N PHE A 109 -0.41 9.21 -8.10
CA PHE A 109 0.69 8.73 -8.90
C PHE A 109 0.17 8.24 -10.25
N CYS A 110 0.72 8.78 -11.33
CA CYS A 110 0.41 8.35 -12.69
C CYS A 110 1.52 7.41 -13.18
N ASP A 111 1.14 6.22 -13.62
CA ASP A 111 2.01 5.23 -14.26
C ASP A 111 1.34 4.76 -15.56
N PHE A 112 2.04 3.99 -16.38
CA PHE A 112 1.39 3.24 -17.44
C PHE A 112 2.09 1.93 -17.70
N LYS A 113 1.28 0.93 -18.07
CA LYS A 113 1.78 -0.37 -18.48
C LYS A 113 2.37 -0.25 -19.88
N LEU A 114 3.55 -0.80 -20.08
CA LEU A 114 4.17 -0.91 -21.39
C LEU A 114 3.31 -1.82 -22.29
N PRO A 115 3.34 -1.61 -23.63
CA PRO A 115 2.63 -2.48 -24.56
C PRO A 115 2.96 -3.96 -24.33
N VAL A 116 1.95 -4.81 -24.52
CA VAL A 116 2.14 -6.27 -24.54
C VAL A 116 3.20 -6.60 -25.60
N GLY A 117 4.17 -7.44 -25.25
CA GLY A 117 5.28 -7.80 -26.13
C GLY A 117 6.46 -6.82 -26.09
N PHE A 118 6.36 -5.65 -25.44
CA PHE A 118 7.47 -4.68 -25.41
C PHE A 118 8.71 -5.26 -24.72
N ARG A 119 8.52 -5.86 -23.53
CA ARG A 119 9.59 -6.47 -22.75
C ARG A 119 10.21 -7.66 -23.50
N GLU A 120 9.38 -8.46 -24.15
CA GLU A 120 9.78 -9.63 -24.94
C GLU A 120 10.60 -9.19 -26.17
N THR A 121 10.18 -8.10 -26.82
CA THR A 121 10.81 -7.57 -28.04
C THR A 121 12.16 -6.90 -27.76
N TYR A 122 12.27 -6.13 -26.67
CA TYR A 122 13.44 -5.29 -26.43
C TYR A 122 14.27 -5.70 -25.20
N GLY A 123 13.81 -6.67 -24.42
CA GLY A 123 14.44 -7.13 -23.20
C GLY A 123 14.48 -6.07 -22.08
N ILE A 124 15.08 -6.44 -20.95
CA ILE A 124 15.24 -5.56 -19.78
C ILE A 124 15.98 -4.27 -20.15
N ARG A 125 17.08 -4.36 -20.91
CA ARG A 125 17.84 -3.18 -21.37
C ARG A 125 17.00 -2.25 -22.26
N GLY A 126 16.05 -2.81 -23.01
CA GLY A 126 15.10 -2.03 -23.80
C GLY A 126 14.16 -1.21 -22.93
N VAL A 127 13.59 -1.85 -21.91
CA VAL A 127 12.74 -1.20 -20.91
C VAL A 127 13.51 -0.08 -20.21
N GLU A 128 14.73 -0.33 -19.74
CA GLU A 128 15.54 0.69 -19.06
C GLU A 128 15.83 1.90 -19.95
N ARG A 129 16.19 1.68 -21.22
CA ARG A 129 16.37 2.78 -22.19
C ARG A 129 15.09 3.55 -22.45
N PHE A 130 13.95 2.87 -22.52
CA PHE A 130 12.65 3.53 -22.64
C PHE A 130 12.38 4.43 -21.42
N ARG A 131 12.58 3.91 -20.21
CA ARG A 131 12.38 4.70 -18.96
C ARG A 131 13.29 5.92 -18.88
N GLN A 132 14.54 5.79 -19.31
CA GLN A 132 15.48 6.92 -19.38
C GLN A 132 14.98 7.95 -20.39
N TRP A 133 14.66 7.54 -21.61
CA TRP A 133 14.14 8.43 -22.65
C TRP A 133 12.86 9.15 -22.19
N LEU A 134 11.94 8.44 -21.55
CA LEU A 134 10.65 8.97 -21.10
C LEU A 134 10.80 10.18 -20.17
N ASN A 135 11.91 10.26 -19.43
CA ASN A 135 12.23 11.33 -18.49
C ASN A 135 13.33 12.27 -19.00
N THR A 136 13.80 12.11 -20.23
CA THR A 136 14.83 12.98 -20.82
C THR A 136 14.14 14.14 -21.54
N PRO A 137 14.39 15.41 -21.14
CA PRO A 137 13.84 16.57 -21.83
C PRO A 137 14.31 16.63 -23.28
N ASP A 138 13.42 17.01 -24.20
CA ASP A 138 13.80 17.40 -25.55
C ASP A 138 14.29 18.87 -25.59
N ALA A 139 14.55 19.38 -26.80
CA ALA A 139 15.06 20.74 -26.99
C ALA A 139 14.12 21.83 -26.44
N ASP A 140 12.82 21.54 -26.32
CA ASP A 140 11.81 22.44 -25.76
C ASP A 140 11.62 22.25 -24.24
N VAL A 141 12.57 21.57 -23.58
CA VAL A 141 12.57 21.23 -22.14
C VAL A 141 11.35 20.39 -21.73
N GLN A 142 10.69 19.73 -22.69
CA GLN A 142 9.55 18.84 -22.43
C GLN A 142 10.02 17.39 -22.40
N THR A 143 9.61 16.64 -21.38
CA THR A 143 9.85 15.19 -21.39
C THR A 143 8.78 14.49 -22.24
N PRO A 144 9.07 13.32 -22.83
CA PRO A 144 8.02 12.53 -23.47
C PRO A 144 6.85 12.20 -22.53
N PHE A 145 7.08 12.11 -21.22
CA PHE A 145 6.01 11.95 -20.24
C PHE A 145 5.07 13.16 -20.15
N ASP A 146 5.61 14.39 -20.28
CA ASP A 146 4.78 15.60 -20.33
C ASP A 146 3.94 15.65 -21.61
N VAL A 147 4.51 15.19 -22.73
CA VAL A 147 3.78 15.05 -24.00
C VAL A 147 2.63 14.06 -23.87
N LEU A 148 2.85 12.91 -23.22
CA LEU A 148 1.78 11.93 -22.97
C LEU A 148 0.57 12.56 -22.26
N LYS A 149 0.80 13.43 -21.26
CA LYS A 149 -0.28 14.08 -20.50
C LYS A 149 -1.06 15.11 -21.33
N ARG A 150 -0.40 15.79 -22.27
CA ARG A 150 -0.98 16.88 -23.07
C ARG A 150 -1.57 16.41 -24.40
N ASP A 151 -0.88 15.49 -25.06
CA ASP A 151 -1.18 14.99 -26.41
C ASP A 151 -0.79 13.50 -26.54
N PRO A 152 -1.68 12.59 -26.10
CA PRO A 152 -1.44 11.15 -26.14
C PRO A 152 -1.15 10.62 -27.55
N GLU A 153 -1.76 11.18 -28.59
CA GLU A 153 -1.56 10.70 -29.97
C GLU A 153 -0.17 11.10 -30.48
N ARG A 154 0.29 12.33 -30.19
CA ARG A 154 1.68 12.72 -30.49
C ARG A 154 2.69 11.88 -29.72
N PHE A 155 2.40 11.52 -28.47
CA PHE A 155 3.24 10.59 -27.71
C PHE A 155 3.31 9.21 -28.37
N LYS A 156 2.16 8.68 -28.81
CA LYS A 156 2.08 7.41 -29.54
C LYS A 156 2.90 7.44 -30.82
N ILE A 157 2.80 8.50 -31.63
CA ILE A 157 3.61 8.67 -32.85
C ILE A 157 5.12 8.66 -32.53
N LYS A 158 5.54 9.38 -31.47
CA LYS A 158 6.95 9.36 -31.00
C LYS A 158 7.37 7.93 -30.61
N CYS A 159 6.49 7.18 -29.95
CA CYS A 159 6.76 5.81 -29.56
C CYS A 159 6.85 4.85 -30.75
N GLU A 160 5.93 4.92 -31.71
CA GLU A 160 5.95 4.09 -32.91
C GLU A 160 7.19 4.36 -33.78
N ALA A 161 7.64 5.62 -33.87
CA ALA A 161 8.85 5.97 -34.61
C ALA A 161 10.14 5.42 -33.95
N ARG A 162 10.20 5.40 -32.61
CA ARG A 162 11.43 5.06 -31.88
C ARG A 162 11.47 3.61 -31.39
N TRP A 163 10.31 2.98 -31.23
CA TRP A 163 10.12 1.56 -30.89
C TRP A 163 9.06 0.93 -31.81
N PRO A 164 9.37 0.75 -33.12
CA PRO A 164 8.42 0.29 -34.12
C PRO A 164 7.92 -1.16 -33.93
N GLY A 165 8.50 -1.91 -32.99
CA GLY A 165 8.46 -3.37 -32.99
C GLY A 165 9.44 -3.94 -34.02
N LYS A 166 10.09 -5.06 -33.72
CA LYS A 166 10.96 -5.75 -34.70
C LYS A 166 10.13 -6.70 -35.55
N GLU A 167 9.66 -7.76 -34.92
CA GLU A 167 8.92 -8.86 -35.57
C GLU A 167 7.41 -8.78 -35.31
N GLN A 168 7.01 -8.07 -34.26
CA GLN A 168 5.61 -7.84 -33.90
C GLN A 168 5.39 -6.35 -33.72
N LYS A 169 4.35 -5.82 -34.38
CA LYS A 169 3.94 -4.43 -34.19
C LYS A 169 3.40 -4.25 -32.78
N LEU A 170 4.02 -3.38 -32.01
CA LEU A 170 3.57 -3.07 -30.65
C LEU A 170 2.34 -2.16 -30.71
N ASN A 171 1.35 -2.44 -29.86
CA ASN A 171 0.19 -1.58 -29.71
C ASN A 171 0.46 -0.49 -28.66
N TRP A 172 0.74 0.72 -29.11
CA TRP A 172 1.05 1.88 -28.28
C TRP A 172 -0.19 2.65 -27.80
N ASN A 173 -1.35 2.02 -27.71
CA ASN A 173 -2.49 2.58 -27.00
C ASN A 173 -2.17 2.64 -25.50
N VAL A 174 -1.71 3.80 -25.04
CA VAL A 174 -1.28 4.01 -23.67
C VAL A 174 -2.51 4.14 -22.77
N HIS A 175 -2.63 3.23 -21.81
CA HIS A 175 -3.56 3.37 -20.70
C HIS A 175 -2.77 3.81 -19.47
N THR A 176 -2.93 5.06 -19.08
CA THR A 176 -2.39 5.55 -17.81
C THR A 176 -3.20 4.98 -16.65
N GLU A 177 -2.51 4.35 -15.71
CA GLU A 177 -3.05 3.91 -14.44
C GLU A 177 -2.81 5.00 -13.42
N GLU A 178 -3.87 5.65 -12.95
CA GLU A 178 -3.80 6.54 -11.80
C GLU A 178 -3.92 5.71 -10.52
N LYS A 179 -2.86 5.73 -9.72
CA LYS A 179 -2.80 5.08 -8.41
C LYS A 179 -3.08 6.14 -7.35
N ASN A 180 -4.15 5.94 -6.59
CA ASN A 180 -4.48 6.78 -5.45
C ASN A 180 -3.31 6.82 -4.47
N ASN A 181 -2.59 7.93 -4.48
CA ASN A 181 -1.46 8.23 -3.62
C ASN A 181 -1.63 9.60 -2.95
N SER A 182 -2.65 10.36 -3.32
CA SER A 182 -2.98 11.62 -2.68
C SER A 182 -3.51 11.43 -1.26
N GLY A 183 -3.21 12.40 -0.41
CA GLY A 183 -3.88 12.61 0.88
C GLY A 183 -2.94 12.49 2.08
N ILE A 184 -2.76 13.61 2.78
CA ILE A 184 -2.80 13.62 4.26
C ILE A 184 -4.26 13.72 4.72
N ARG A 185 -5.05 14.51 3.99
CA ARG A 185 -6.41 14.89 4.38
C ARG A 185 -7.41 13.90 3.83
N ASN A 186 -7.66 12.86 4.60
CA ASN A 186 -9.04 12.39 4.68
C ASN A 186 -9.80 13.45 5.50
N THR A 187 -10.84 14.07 4.95
CA THR A 187 -11.67 15.04 5.69
C THR A 187 -12.45 14.38 6.82
N ASP A 188 -12.46 13.05 6.84
CA ASP A 188 -13.04 12.23 7.89
C ASP A 188 -12.45 12.60 9.26
N THR A 189 -13.35 12.87 10.20
CA THR A 189 -13.04 12.97 11.63
C THR A 189 -12.79 11.59 12.24
N VAL A 190 -12.25 11.50 13.46
CA VAL A 190 -12.17 10.21 14.17
C VAL A 190 -13.54 9.54 14.25
N LYS A 191 -14.61 10.33 14.45
CA LYS A 191 -15.99 9.84 14.49
C LYS A 191 -16.42 9.19 13.17
N ASP A 192 -16.11 9.81 12.03
CA ASP A 192 -16.48 9.27 10.72
C ASP A 192 -15.77 7.94 10.44
N VAL A 193 -14.48 7.85 10.78
CA VAL A 193 -13.72 6.61 10.64
C VAL A 193 -14.26 5.50 11.55
N ARG A 194 -14.66 5.85 12.79
CA ARG A 194 -15.30 4.89 13.71
C ARG A 194 -16.62 4.37 13.15
N GLN A 195 -17.47 5.25 12.63
CA GLN A 195 -18.74 4.86 12.02
C GLN A 195 -18.51 3.94 10.81
N TYR A 196 -17.49 4.23 10.00
CA TYR A 196 -17.12 3.37 8.88
C TYR A 196 -16.67 1.97 9.34
N ILE A 197 -15.86 1.88 10.39
CA ILE A 197 -15.46 0.60 11.01
C ILE A 197 -16.69 -0.17 11.51
N GLU A 198 -17.62 0.50 12.20
CA GLU A 198 -18.86 -0.12 12.68
C GLU A 198 -19.71 -0.65 11.52
N ASN A 199 -19.87 0.13 10.45
CA ASN A 199 -20.60 -0.28 9.24
C ASN A 199 -19.95 -1.49 8.56
N LEU A 200 -18.61 -1.55 8.49
CA LEU A 200 -17.88 -2.71 7.97
C LEU A 200 -18.10 -3.96 8.82
N MET A 201 -18.12 -3.82 10.14
CA MET A 201 -18.34 -4.95 11.06
C MET A 201 -19.78 -5.46 10.99
N THR A 202 -20.76 -4.57 10.84
CA THR A 202 -22.16 -4.93 10.60
C THR A 202 -22.30 -5.63 9.26
N GLY A 203 -21.76 -5.07 8.18
CA GLY A 203 -21.79 -5.69 6.85
C GLY A 203 -21.12 -7.07 6.83
N TYR A 204 -20.04 -7.27 7.57
CA TYR A 204 -19.41 -8.58 7.73
C TYR A 204 -20.35 -9.58 8.43
N LYS A 205 -21.04 -9.17 9.50
CA LYS A 205 -22.00 -10.02 10.22
C LYS A 205 -23.16 -10.42 9.32
N ASP A 206 -23.72 -9.47 8.57
CA ASP A 206 -24.84 -9.71 7.67
C ASP A 206 -24.44 -10.67 6.53
N TRP A 207 -23.27 -10.45 5.92
CA TRP A 207 -22.71 -11.35 4.92
C TRP A 207 -22.50 -12.76 5.50
N LEU A 208 -21.88 -12.87 6.68
CA LEU A 208 -21.63 -14.15 7.34
C LEU A 208 -22.94 -14.89 7.67
N GLN A 209 -24.02 -14.16 7.97
CA GLN A 209 -25.36 -14.70 8.20
C GLN A 209 -26.04 -15.17 6.90
N SER A 210 -25.76 -14.52 5.77
CA SER A 210 -26.27 -14.96 4.46
C SER A 210 -25.62 -16.25 3.94
N LEU A 211 -24.44 -16.61 4.46
CA LEU A 211 -23.74 -17.86 4.10
C LEU A 211 -24.43 -19.08 4.72
N ASN A 212 -24.34 -20.20 4.01
CA ASN A 212 -24.78 -21.48 4.56
C ASN A 212 -23.90 -21.91 5.77
N PRO A 213 -24.38 -22.82 6.63
CA PRO A 213 -23.67 -23.18 7.87
C PRO A 213 -22.22 -23.65 7.65
N LEU A 214 -21.96 -24.38 6.56
CA LEU A 214 -20.64 -24.91 6.24
C LEU A 214 -19.68 -23.80 5.82
N GLN A 215 -20.10 -22.91 4.92
CA GLN A 215 -19.34 -21.75 4.48
C GLN A 215 -19.06 -20.79 5.64
N ARG A 216 -20.06 -20.56 6.50
CA ARG A 216 -19.93 -19.75 7.72
C ARG A 216 -18.86 -20.31 8.65
N ALA A 217 -18.87 -21.61 8.90
CA ALA A 217 -17.86 -22.28 9.71
C ALA A 217 -16.46 -22.16 9.10
N ALA A 218 -16.34 -22.33 7.78
CA ALA A 218 -15.08 -22.18 7.06
C ALA A 218 -14.51 -20.76 7.20
N VAL A 219 -15.32 -19.73 6.95
CA VAL A 219 -14.91 -18.33 7.11
C VAL A 219 -14.49 -18.04 8.53
N THR A 220 -15.26 -18.48 9.52
CA THR A 220 -14.97 -18.23 10.94
C THR A 220 -13.64 -18.87 11.36
N ALA A 221 -13.37 -20.09 10.91
CA ALA A 221 -12.14 -20.81 11.22
C ALA A 221 -10.91 -20.24 10.49
N LEU A 222 -11.07 -19.78 9.25
CA LEU A 222 -9.96 -19.47 8.36
C LEU A 222 -9.72 -17.97 8.12
N LYS A 223 -10.58 -17.07 8.61
CA LYS A 223 -10.45 -15.60 8.39
C LYS A 223 -9.07 -15.03 8.72
N ARG A 224 -8.43 -15.53 9.79
CA ARG A 224 -7.06 -15.12 10.17
C ARG A 224 -6.02 -15.54 9.14
N HIS A 225 -6.24 -16.68 8.49
CA HIS A 225 -5.36 -17.30 7.52
C HIS A 225 -5.77 -17.02 6.07
N SER A 226 -6.70 -16.11 5.83
CA SER A 226 -7.30 -15.90 4.51
C SER A 226 -6.31 -15.58 3.38
N TRP A 227 -5.07 -15.19 3.67
CA TRP A 227 -3.99 -14.97 2.68
C TRP A 227 -3.17 -16.22 2.34
N GLN A 228 -3.28 -17.28 3.13
CA GLN A 228 -2.54 -18.51 2.89
C GLN A 228 -3.02 -19.15 1.59
N LYS A 229 -2.07 -19.67 0.83
CA LYS A 229 -2.35 -20.54 -0.32
C LYS A 229 -2.75 -21.92 0.21
N ASP A 230 -3.46 -22.67 -0.61
CA ASP A 230 -3.78 -24.08 -0.36
C ASP A 230 -4.57 -24.33 0.94
N LEU A 231 -5.42 -23.36 1.31
CA LEU A 231 -6.40 -23.54 2.38
C LEU A 231 -7.36 -24.66 2.01
N SER A 232 -7.73 -25.46 3.01
CA SER A 232 -8.74 -26.50 2.87
C SER A 232 -9.69 -26.46 4.06
N PHE A 233 -10.95 -26.85 3.82
CA PHE A 233 -11.95 -26.98 4.86
C PHE A 233 -12.82 -28.20 4.57
N LYS A 234 -12.98 -29.08 5.56
CA LYS A 234 -13.68 -30.35 5.37
C LYS A 234 -15.11 -30.11 4.86
N GLY A 235 -15.44 -30.72 3.73
CA GLY A 235 -16.76 -30.66 3.11
C GLY A 235 -16.98 -29.49 2.15
N LEU A 236 -16.02 -28.58 2.02
CA LEU A 236 -16.09 -27.46 1.07
C LEU A 236 -15.08 -27.66 -0.05
N ASP A 237 -15.50 -27.37 -1.28
CA ASP A 237 -14.61 -27.39 -2.43
C ASP A 237 -13.54 -26.28 -2.33
N THR A 238 -12.35 -26.53 -2.90
CA THR A 238 -11.20 -25.63 -2.79
C THR A 238 -11.41 -24.34 -3.56
N GLU A 239 -12.07 -24.38 -4.72
CA GLU A 239 -12.37 -23.19 -5.51
C GLU A 239 -13.40 -22.33 -4.77
N GLN A 240 -14.47 -22.94 -4.27
CA GLN A 240 -15.47 -22.27 -3.44
C GLN A 240 -14.85 -21.62 -2.19
N LEU A 241 -13.95 -22.32 -1.51
CA LEU A 241 -13.24 -21.77 -0.35
C LEU A 241 -12.35 -20.58 -0.73
N SER A 242 -11.63 -20.70 -1.84
CA SER A 242 -10.75 -19.64 -2.37
C SER A 242 -11.55 -18.38 -2.69
N GLU A 243 -12.72 -18.52 -3.31
CA GLU A 243 -13.64 -17.41 -3.59
C GLU A 243 -14.17 -16.76 -2.33
N LEU A 244 -14.61 -17.54 -1.33
CA LEU A 244 -15.05 -17.01 -0.04
C LEU A 244 -13.95 -16.23 0.67
N MET A 245 -12.73 -16.78 0.70
CA MET A 245 -11.60 -16.09 1.31
C MET A 245 -11.22 -14.84 0.54
N LYS A 246 -11.30 -14.86 -0.80
CA LYS A 246 -11.08 -13.69 -1.64
C LYS A 246 -12.10 -12.59 -1.38
N HIS A 247 -13.39 -12.93 -1.34
CA HIS A 247 -14.45 -11.99 -1.02
C HIS A 247 -14.26 -11.39 0.38
N PHE A 248 -14.00 -12.23 1.39
CA PHE A 248 -13.71 -11.76 2.75
C PHE A 248 -12.54 -10.76 2.79
N ARG A 249 -11.45 -11.06 2.06
CA ARG A 249 -10.28 -10.17 2.00
C ARG A 249 -10.64 -8.82 1.37
N GLN A 250 -11.32 -8.84 0.23
CA GLN A 250 -11.59 -7.64 -0.56
C GLN A 250 -12.65 -6.74 0.10
N GLU A 251 -13.75 -7.32 0.55
CA GLU A 251 -14.90 -6.57 1.07
C GLU A 251 -14.78 -6.19 2.54
N PHE A 252 -13.97 -6.90 3.32
CA PHE A 252 -13.89 -6.66 4.77
C PHE A 252 -12.45 -6.49 5.25
N LYS A 253 -11.59 -7.51 5.11
CA LYS A 253 -10.27 -7.51 5.78
C LYS A 253 -9.36 -6.36 5.33
N ASN A 254 -9.26 -6.09 4.03
CA ASN A 254 -8.40 -5.03 3.51
C ASN A 254 -8.94 -3.63 3.88
N ARG A 255 -10.26 -3.49 3.86
CA ARG A 255 -10.96 -2.25 4.18
C ARG A 255 -10.83 -1.92 5.67
N ILE A 256 -10.94 -2.91 6.55
CA ILE A 256 -10.73 -2.70 8.00
C ILE A 256 -9.28 -2.37 8.33
N VAL A 257 -8.29 -2.99 7.65
CA VAL A 257 -6.86 -2.64 7.84
C VAL A 257 -6.65 -1.17 7.50
N THR A 258 -7.20 -0.72 6.37
CA THR A 258 -7.09 0.68 5.94
C THR A 258 -7.75 1.59 6.96
N ALA A 259 -8.98 1.27 7.39
CA ALA A 259 -9.72 2.06 8.37
C ALA A 259 -9.01 2.17 9.72
N LEU A 260 -8.40 1.08 10.22
CA LEU A 260 -7.65 1.10 11.47
C LEU A 260 -6.42 2.00 11.39
N LEU A 261 -5.69 1.96 10.28
CA LEU A 261 -4.53 2.83 10.10
C LEU A 261 -4.94 4.31 9.99
N THR A 262 -6.04 4.60 9.28
CA THR A 262 -6.64 5.95 9.27
C THR A 262 -7.09 6.37 10.67
N TYR A 263 -7.70 5.47 11.44
CA TYR A 263 -8.14 5.73 12.81
C TYR A 263 -6.96 6.10 13.72
N TYR A 264 -5.85 5.35 13.65
CA TYR A 264 -4.64 5.67 14.43
C TYR A 264 -4.11 7.05 14.07
N TYR A 265 -3.99 7.35 12.77
CA TYR A 265 -3.54 8.65 12.29
C TYR A 265 -4.41 9.80 12.79
N LYS A 266 -5.74 9.67 12.65
CA LYS A 266 -6.70 10.69 13.09
C LYS A 266 -6.75 10.87 14.59
N THR A 267 -6.60 9.80 15.36
CA THR A 267 -6.53 9.87 16.83
C THR A 267 -5.25 10.60 17.27
N ALA A 268 -4.12 10.31 16.62
CA ALA A 268 -2.88 11.04 16.87
C ALA A 268 -2.98 12.51 16.45
N GLU A 269 -3.65 12.81 15.33
CA GLU A 269 -3.91 14.19 14.84
C GLU A 269 -4.71 15.00 15.86
N GLU A 270 -5.85 14.48 16.31
CA GLU A 270 -6.68 15.12 17.36
C GLU A 270 -5.92 15.28 18.68
N ALA A 271 -4.95 14.40 18.97
CA ALA A 271 -4.10 14.48 20.15
C ALA A 271 -2.85 15.37 19.98
N GLY A 272 -2.63 15.96 18.80
CA GLY A 272 -1.44 16.76 18.49
C GLY A 272 -0.13 15.97 18.42
N LYS A 273 -0.19 14.69 18.01
CA LYS A 273 0.93 13.73 18.00
C LYS A 273 1.32 13.22 16.60
N THR A 274 0.95 13.92 15.53
CA THR A 274 1.15 13.46 14.13
C THR A 274 2.60 13.45 13.64
N ASP A 275 3.57 13.72 14.50
CA ASP A 275 4.95 14.02 14.12
C ASP A 275 5.85 12.81 14.03
N VAL A 276 5.66 11.87 13.09
CA VAL A 276 6.64 10.78 12.95
C VAL A 276 8.03 11.36 12.63
N ASP A 277 9.02 10.99 13.43
CA ASP A 277 10.39 11.49 13.31
C ASP A 277 11.00 11.05 11.97
N ALA A 278 11.61 12.00 11.25
CA ALA A 278 12.16 11.76 9.93
C ALA A 278 13.27 10.70 9.96
N ALA A 279 14.13 10.70 10.97
CA ALA A 279 15.19 9.70 11.11
C ALA A 279 14.60 8.30 11.37
N VAL A 280 13.50 8.20 12.12
CA VAL A 280 12.77 6.92 12.28
C VAL A 280 12.18 6.46 10.95
N LEU A 281 11.61 7.35 10.14
CA LEU A 281 11.10 7.00 8.81
C LEU A 281 12.20 6.55 7.86
N GLU A 282 13.34 7.25 7.87
CA GLU A 282 14.50 6.88 7.09
C GLU A 282 15.08 5.53 7.52
N SER A 283 15.10 5.23 8.83
CA SER A 283 15.61 3.96 9.36
C SER A 283 14.76 2.76 8.92
N ILE A 284 13.46 2.95 8.72
CA ILE A 284 12.57 1.90 8.18
C ILE A 284 12.51 1.89 6.64
N GLY A 285 13.23 2.80 5.96
CA GLY A 285 13.44 2.75 4.52
C GLY A 285 12.63 3.75 3.68
N PHE A 286 11.95 4.73 4.29
CA PHE A 286 11.39 5.85 3.53
C PHE A 286 12.50 6.73 2.95
N LYS A 287 12.12 7.55 1.95
CA LYS A 287 12.97 8.61 1.43
C LYS A 287 12.32 9.97 1.62
N ARG A 288 13.11 11.01 1.87
CA ARG A 288 12.60 12.38 1.85
C ARG A 288 12.06 12.71 0.45
N CYS A 289 10.93 13.39 0.39
CA CYS A 289 10.36 13.89 -0.86
C CYS A 289 11.37 14.79 -1.58
N LYS A 290 11.46 14.64 -2.91
CA LYS A 290 12.39 15.39 -3.76
C LYS A 290 11.90 16.78 -4.18
N ASN A 291 10.66 17.14 -3.83
CA ASN A 291 10.13 18.46 -4.17
C ASN A 291 10.83 19.52 -3.33
N THR A 292 11.11 20.67 -3.93
CA THR A 292 11.84 21.79 -3.30
C THR A 292 11.22 22.24 -1.97
N CYS A 293 9.89 22.27 -1.87
CA CYS A 293 9.19 22.58 -0.61
C CYS A 293 9.56 21.62 0.54
N CYS A 294 9.92 20.38 0.24
CA CYS A 294 10.30 19.40 1.23
C CYS A 294 11.81 19.38 1.52
N HIS A 295 12.62 20.28 0.96
CA HIS A 295 14.08 20.32 1.15
C HIS A 295 14.58 21.45 2.06
N ALA A 296 13.67 22.32 2.51
CA ALA A 296 13.97 23.36 3.49
C ALA A 296 14.35 22.77 4.86
#